data_AF-A0AB34K6V0-F1
#
_entry.id   AF-A0AB34K6V0-F1
#
_cell.length_a   1.000
_cell.length_b   1.000
_cell.length_c   1.000
_cell.angle_alpha   90.00
_cell.angle_beta   90.00
_cell.angle_gamma   90.00
#
_symmetry.space_group_name_H-M   'P 1'
#
loop_
_entity.id
_entity.type
_entity.pdbx_description
1 polymer ?
#
loop_
_entity_poly.entity_id
_entity_poly.type
_entity_poly.pdbx_seq_one_letter_code
_entity_poly.pdbx_strand_id
1 'polypeptide(L)'
;MAAAVLNFNRFPKLMVAMARSTLALAVDQYFDDYMVVDLSVAGQSGQDGLAFLHKLAARPFDVDKHQSMAPANDGLGVSIDVSSVHNDNRLVVRCRWHRCATILLHLLREARDANFLPPGTASTIHGKLGFILSAAYGRVGKAAAQPLVQRMWHDTEYSFTTALRHMLEFFEALLPELPALTIEP
;
A
#
# COMPACT_ATOMS: atom_id res chain seq x y z
N MET A 1 6.35 0.77 24.06
CA MET A 1 6.48 1.45 22.75
C MET A 1 5.17 1.53 21.94
N ALA A 2 4.18 0.64 22.15
CA ALA A 2 2.90 0.67 21.41
C ALA A 2 1.98 1.90 21.69
N ALA A 3 2.13 2.56 22.85
CA ALA A 3 1.28 3.68 23.24
C ALA A 3 1.51 4.97 22.42
N ALA A 4 2.72 5.18 21.88
CA ALA A 4 3.04 6.36 21.08
C ALA A 4 2.27 6.37 19.75
N VAL A 5 2.21 5.21 19.09
CA VAL A 5 1.49 5.01 17.83
C VAL A 5 -0.02 5.21 18.02
N LEU A 6 -0.57 4.66 19.11
CA LEU A 6 -1.98 4.86 19.46
C LEU A 6 -2.29 6.32 19.75
N ASN A 7 -1.47 7.00 20.55
CA ASN A 7 -1.67 8.40 20.88
C ASN A 7 -1.54 9.32 19.66
N PHE A 8 -0.60 9.05 18.75
CA PHE A 8 -0.49 9.78 17.50
C PHE A 8 -1.77 9.64 16.67
N ASN A 9 -2.30 8.42 16.56
CA ASN A 9 -3.46 8.10 15.73
C ASN A 9 -4.80 8.62 16.34
N ARG A 10 -4.83 9.10 17.58
CA ARG A 10 -6.05 9.67 18.18
C ARG A 10 -6.48 10.95 17.50
N PHE A 11 -5.53 11.80 17.13
CA PHE A 11 -5.84 13.08 16.51
C PHE A 11 -6.46 12.89 15.11
N PRO A 12 -5.85 12.11 14.19
CA PRO A 12 -6.46 11.85 12.90
C PRO A 12 -7.83 11.19 12.97
N LYS A 13 -8.02 10.24 13.89
CA LYS A 13 -9.33 9.64 14.14
C LYS A 13 -10.39 10.66 14.55
N LEU A 14 -10.03 11.61 15.43
CA LEU A 14 -10.94 12.69 15.82
C LEU A 14 -11.27 13.59 14.62
N MET A 15 -10.29 13.94 13.79
CA MET A 15 -10.52 14.76 12.59
C MET A 15 -11.42 14.07 11.57
N VAL A 16 -11.21 12.77 11.32
CA VAL A 16 -12.12 11.98 10.47
C VAL A 16 -13.53 11.94 11.05
N ALA A 17 -13.69 11.73 12.37
CA ALA A 17 -15.00 11.72 13.01
C ALA A 17 -15.71 13.09 12.90
N MET A 18 -14.98 14.18 13.10
CA MET A 18 -15.49 15.54 12.91
C MET A 18 -15.90 15.77 11.45
N ALA A 19 -15.01 15.50 10.50
CA ALA A 19 -15.30 15.68 9.07
C ALA A 19 -16.52 14.87 8.59
N ARG A 20 -16.65 13.61 9.02
CA ARG A 20 -17.83 12.78 8.71
C ARG A 20 -19.11 13.32 9.33
N SER A 21 -19.06 13.83 10.57
CA SER A 21 -20.26 14.27 11.30
C SER A 21 -20.71 15.70 10.98
N THR A 22 -19.77 16.62 10.74
CA THR A 22 -20.08 18.04 10.52
C THR A 22 -20.11 18.44 9.07
N LEU A 23 -19.34 17.75 8.21
CA LEU A 23 -19.20 18.08 6.79
C LEU A 23 -19.73 16.97 5.87
N ALA A 24 -20.23 15.86 6.43
CA ALA A 24 -20.70 14.69 5.69
C ALA A 24 -19.68 14.12 4.67
N LEU A 25 -18.38 14.25 4.96
CA LEU A 25 -17.33 13.81 4.04
C LEU A 25 -17.08 12.30 4.11
N ALA A 26 -16.99 11.67 2.94
CA ALA A 26 -16.46 10.31 2.81
C ALA A 26 -14.93 10.35 2.88
N VAL A 27 -14.42 10.47 4.11
CA VAL A 27 -12.99 10.55 4.42
C VAL A 27 -12.56 9.41 5.32
N ASP A 28 -11.37 8.85 5.12
CA ASP A 28 -10.69 7.99 6.08
C ASP A 28 -9.22 8.40 6.25
N GLN A 29 -8.51 7.76 7.16
CA GLN A 29 -7.12 8.04 7.45
C GLN A 29 -6.28 6.79 7.71
N TYR A 30 -5.01 6.89 7.38
CA TYR A 30 -3.98 5.95 7.81
C TYR A 30 -2.80 6.74 8.40
N PHE A 31 -2.76 6.78 9.73
CA PHE A 31 -1.86 7.67 10.47
C PHE A 31 -2.06 9.14 10.08
N ASP A 32 -1.06 9.79 9.50
CA ASP A 32 -1.11 11.18 9.08
C ASP A 32 -1.63 11.37 7.64
N ASP A 33 -1.82 10.29 6.89
CA ASP A 33 -2.37 10.35 5.54
C ASP A 33 -3.91 10.29 5.57
N TYR A 34 -4.55 11.21 4.85
CA TYR A 34 -6.01 11.26 4.71
C TYR A 34 -6.41 10.91 3.28
N MET A 35 -7.47 10.13 3.15
CA MET A 35 -8.08 9.76 1.89
C MET A 35 -9.49 10.33 1.85
N VAL A 36 -9.72 11.32 0.98
CA VAL A 36 -11.03 11.93 0.75
C VAL A 36 -11.55 11.44 -0.59
N VAL A 37 -12.77 10.91 -0.60
CA VAL A 37 -13.52 10.59 -1.81
C VAL A 37 -14.75 11.49 -1.85
N ASP A 38 -15.04 12.07 -3.00
CA ASP A 38 -16.17 12.98 -3.17
C ASP A 38 -16.73 12.90 -4.59
N LEU A 39 -17.87 13.52 -4.82
CA LEU A 39 -18.49 13.66 -6.13
C LEU A 39 -17.67 14.58 -7.02
N SER A 40 -17.65 14.30 -8.32
CA SER A 40 -16.94 15.14 -9.30
C SER A 40 -17.40 16.60 -9.28
N VAL A 41 -18.70 16.83 -9.07
CA VAL A 41 -19.29 18.18 -8.96
C VAL A 41 -18.84 18.93 -7.70
N ALA A 42 -18.46 18.23 -6.63
CA ALA A 42 -17.99 18.84 -5.40
C ALA A 42 -16.54 19.37 -5.52
N GLY A 43 -15.81 18.96 -6.56
CA GLY A 43 -14.45 19.41 -6.82
C GLY A 43 -13.53 19.18 -5.62
N GLN A 44 -12.90 20.25 -5.13
CA GLN A 44 -11.98 20.20 -3.98
C GLN A 44 -12.66 20.51 -2.64
N SER A 45 -13.96 20.76 -2.61
CA SER A 45 -14.65 21.24 -1.40
C SER A 45 -14.49 20.33 -0.19
N GLY A 46 -14.48 19.00 -0.38
CA GLY A 46 -14.19 18.05 0.70
C GLY A 46 -12.77 18.18 1.27
N GLN A 47 -11.76 18.37 0.42
CA GLN A 47 -10.39 18.60 0.87
C GLN A 47 -10.25 19.95 1.58
N ASP A 48 -10.89 21.01 1.07
CA ASP A 48 -10.89 22.33 1.68
C ASP A 48 -11.56 22.33 3.06
N GLY A 49 -12.69 21.64 3.20
CA GLY A 49 -13.39 21.48 4.46
C GLY A 49 -12.55 20.74 5.50
N LEU A 50 -11.90 19.64 5.10
CA LEU A 50 -10.99 18.90 5.97
C LEU A 50 -9.78 19.75 6.38
N ALA A 51 -9.21 20.51 5.44
CA ALA A 51 -8.10 21.43 5.71
C ALA A 51 -8.51 22.56 6.66
N PHE A 52 -9.75 23.06 6.55
CA PHE A 52 -10.30 24.05 7.46
C PHE A 52 -10.41 23.50 8.90
N LEU A 53 -10.93 22.28 9.08
CA LEU A 53 -10.98 21.63 10.40
C LEU A 53 -9.58 21.49 11.03
N HIS A 54 -8.58 21.12 10.21
CA HIS A 54 -7.18 21.02 10.64
C HIS A 54 -6.58 22.36 11.06
N LYS A 55 -6.91 23.44 10.33
CA LYS A 55 -6.54 24.81 10.70
C LYS A 55 -7.17 25.22 12.03
N LEU A 56 -8.46 24.94 12.25
CA LEU A 56 -9.14 25.20 13.52
C LEU A 56 -8.51 24.45 14.69
N ALA A 57 -8.00 23.24 14.44
CA ALA A 57 -7.29 22.43 15.43
C ALA A 57 -5.80 22.80 15.59
N ALA A 58 -5.35 23.91 14.99
CA ALA A 58 -3.96 24.38 15.00
C ALA A 58 -2.94 23.33 14.50
N ARG A 59 -3.35 22.48 13.55
CA ARG A 59 -2.50 21.46 12.89
C ARG A 59 -2.75 21.44 11.39
N PRO A 60 -2.32 22.48 10.65
CA PRO A 60 -2.52 22.53 9.20
C PRO A 60 -1.77 21.40 8.49
N PHE A 61 -2.29 21.00 7.33
CA PHE A 61 -1.61 20.04 6.46
C PHE A 61 -0.33 20.62 5.84
N ASP A 62 0.58 19.72 5.50
CA ASP A 62 1.75 20.02 4.69
C ASP A 62 1.32 20.23 3.23
N VAL A 63 1.60 21.42 2.69
CA VAL A 63 1.18 21.82 1.33
C VAL A 63 1.94 21.03 0.27
N ASP A 64 3.19 20.66 0.54
CA ASP A 64 4.04 19.96 -0.43
C ASP A 64 3.60 18.50 -0.64
N LYS A 65 2.85 17.95 0.33
CA LYS A 65 2.31 16.59 0.27
C LYS A 65 0.89 16.53 -0.26
N HIS A 66 0.28 17.67 -0.58
CA HIS A 66 -1.09 17.71 -1.08
C HIS A 66 -1.20 17.02 -2.45
N GLN A 67 -2.21 16.16 -2.59
CA GLN A 67 -2.63 15.61 -3.88
C GLN A 67 -4.01 16.14 -4.22
N SER A 68 -4.13 16.76 -5.39
CA SER A 68 -5.41 17.30 -5.86
C SER A 68 -6.42 16.18 -6.14
N MET A 69 -7.71 16.50 -6.00
CA MET A 69 -8.78 15.57 -6.37
C MET A 69 -8.67 15.15 -7.84
N ALA A 70 -8.68 13.83 -8.07
CA ALA A 70 -8.62 13.23 -9.39
C ALA A 70 -9.39 11.89 -9.40
N PRO A 71 -9.81 11.38 -10.56
CA PRO A 71 -10.47 10.08 -10.65
C PRO A 71 -9.62 8.90 -10.15
N ALA A 72 -8.29 9.05 -10.17
CA ALA A 72 -7.36 8.11 -9.59
C ALA A 72 -6.22 8.86 -8.91
N ASN A 73 -5.83 8.43 -7.71
CA ASN A 73 -4.74 9.02 -6.92
C ASN A 73 -3.89 7.94 -6.25
N ASP A 74 -2.66 8.33 -5.89
CA ASP A 74 -1.71 7.46 -5.20
C ASP A 74 -1.85 7.62 -3.69
N GLY A 75 -2.09 6.52 -2.98
CA GLY A 75 -2.15 6.50 -1.52
C GLY A 75 -1.51 5.24 -0.95
N LEU A 76 -0.73 5.39 0.13
CA LEU A 76 -0.12 4.27 0.85
C LEU A 76 0.74 3.33 0.00
N GLY A 77 1.22 3.78 -1.17
CA GLY A 77 2.04 2.97 -2.09
C GLY A 77 1.25 2.21 -3.16
N VAL A 78 -0.07 2.45 -3.26
CA VAL A 78 -0.95 1.92 -4.31
C VAL A 78 -1.66 3.05 -5.04
N SER A 79 -2.00 2.82 -6.30
CA SER A 79 -2.89 3.69 -7.07
C SER A 79 -4.33 3.21 -6.87
N ILE A 80 -5.21 4.11 -6.46
CA ILE A 80 -6.62 3.85 -6.21
C ILE A 80 -7.42 4.61 -7.27
N ASP A 81 -8.15 3.88 -8.09
CA ASP A 81 -8.95 4.38 -9.21
C ASP A 81 -10.43 4.19 -8.91
N VAL A 82 -11.14 5.31 -8.73
CA VAL A 82 -12.57 5.37 -8.42
C VAL A 82 -13.38 5.90 -9.60
N SER A 83 -12.76 6.09 -10.76
CA SER A 83 -13.39 6.69 -11.95
C SER A 83 -14.65 5.96 -12.40
N SER A 84 -14.68 4.63 -12.25
CA SER A 84 -15.78 3.76 -12.68
C SER A 84 -16.81 3.46 -11.59
N VAL A 85 -16.62 3.97 -10.36
CA VAL A 85 -17.49 3.63 -9.23
C VAL A 85 -18.94 4.08 -9.47
N HIS A 86 -19.13 5.28 -10.04
CA HIS A 86 -20.47 5.84 -10.26
C HIS A 86 -21.28 5.17 -11.38
N ASN A 87 -20.63 4.49 -12.33
CA ASN A 87 -21.29 3.83 -13.46
C ASN A 87 -21.37 2.31 -13.27
N ASP A 88 -20.27 1.71 -12.85
CA ASP A 88 -20.08 0.27 -12.88
C ASP A 88 -19.95 -0.35 -11.47
N ASN A 89 -20.03 0.46 -10.40
CA ASN A 89 -19.73 0.06 -9.03
C ASN A 89 -18.37 -0.65 -8.89
N ARG A 90 -17.41 -0.27 -9.74
CA ARG A 90 -16.10 -0.90 -9.85
C ARG A 90 -15.02 0.05 -9.36
N LEU A 91 -14.25 -0.41 -8.36
CA LEU A 91 -13.05 0.25 -7.86
C LEU A 91 -11.83 -0.59 -8.22
N VAL A 92 -10.78 0.05 -8.75
CA VAL A 92 -9.55 -0.65 -9.15
C VAL A 92 -8.37 -0.15 -8.32
N VAL A 93 -7.68 -1.09 -7.65
CA VAL A 93 -6.44 -0.82 -6.91
C VAL A 93 -5.27 -1.47 -7.66
N ARG A 94 -4.23 -0.68 -7.91
CA ARG A 94 -3.01 -1.14 -8.59
C ARG A 94 -1.80 -0.90 -7.71
N CYS A 95 -0.92 -1.88 -7.60
CA CYS A 95 0.37 -1.63 -6.96
C CYS A 95 1.19 -0.68 -7.84
N ARG A 96 1.88 0.30 -7.25
CA ARG A 96 2.82 1.13 -8.00
C ARG A 96 4.11 0.35 -8.22
N TRP A 97 4.12 -0.38 -9.31
CA TRP A 97 5.14 -1.31 -9.80
C TRP A 97 6.60 -0.86 -9.63
N HIS A 98 6.89 0.39 -9.99
CA HIS A 98 8.27 0.76 -10.35
C HIS A 98 9.27 0.79 -9.17
N ARG A 99 8.82 1.08 -7.95
CA ARG A 99 9.75 1.13 -6.79
C ARG A 99 9.82 -0.18 -6.05
N CYS A 100 8.69 -0.74 -5.63
CA CYS A 100 8.71 -1.89 -4.74
C CYS A 100 9.09 -3.19 -5.45
N ALA A 101 8.58 -3.45 -6.65
CA ALA A 101 8.90 -4.67 -7.39
C ALA A 101 10.33 -4.67 -7.91
N THR A 102 10.81 -3.54 -8.45
CA THR A 102 12.20 -3.41 -8.93
C THR A 102 13.22 -3.59 -7.81
N ILE A 103 13.01 -2.94 -6.66
CA ILE A 103 13.90 -3.09 -5.50
C ILE A 103 13.86 -4.54 -5.00
N LEU A 104 12.68 -5.17 -4.97
CA LEU A 104 12.53 -6.54 -4.50
C LEU A 104 13.24 -7.55 -5.43
N LEU A 105 13.03 -7.43 -6.74
CA LEU A 105 13.69 -8.29 -7.72
C LEU A 105 15.20 -8.07 -7.71
N HIS A 106 15.66 -6.83 -7.53
CA HIS A 106 17.08 -6.54 -7.39
C HIS A 106 17.68 -7.24 -6.17
N LEU A 107 17.07 -7.11 -4.99
CA LEU A 107 17.54 -7.80 -3.77
C LEU A 107 17.57 -9.33 -3.92
N LEU A 108 16.56 -9.92 -4.58
CA LEU A 108 16.56 -11.36 -4.83
C LEU A 108 17.63 -11.79 -5.83
N ARG A 109 17.88 -11.00 -6.88
CA ARG A 109 18.94 -11.26 -7.86
C ARG A 109 20.32 -11.15 -7.23
N GLU A 110 20.57 -10.12 -6.43
CA GLU A 110 21.83 -9.97 -5.68
C GLU A 110 22.06 -11.16 -4.75
N ALA A 111 21.02 -11.58 -4.02
CA ALA A 111 21.11 -12.75 -3.14
C ALA A 111 21.35 -14.05 -3.91
N ARG A 112 20.76 -14.21 -5.09
CA ARG A 112 21.01 -15.33 -6.00
C ARG A 112 22.46 -15.35 -6.47
N ASP A 113 22.95 -14.20 -6.93
CA ASP A 113 24.29 -14.07 -7.52
C ASP A 113 25.39 -14.24 -6.46
N ALA A 114 25.14 -13.77 -5.23
CA ALA A 114 25.98 -14.04 -4.08
C ALA A 114 25.84 -15.47 -3.52
N ASN A 115 24.88 -16.25 -4.03
CA ASN A 115 24.45 -17.55 -3.49
C ASN A 115 24.19 -17.50 -1.96
N PHE A 116 23.67 -16.39 -1.47
CA PHE A 116 23.52 -16.14 -0.04
C PHE A 116 22.32 -15.23 0.24
N LEU A 117 21.40 -15.70 1.09
CA LEU A 117 20.23 -14.93 1.54
C LEU A 117 20.05 -15.13 3.05
N PRO A 118 20.41 -14.17 3.90
CA PRO A 118 20.23 -14.27 5.34
C PRO A 118 18.75 -14.08 5.74
N PRO A 119 18.32 -14.60 6.90
CA PRO A 119 16.93 -14.58 7.34
C PRO A 119 16.35 -13.17 7.50
N GLY A 120 17.16 -12.20 7.94
CA GLY A 120 16.72 -10.80 8.07
C GLY A 120 16.38 -10.15 6.72
N THR A 121 17.18 -10.43 5.69
CA THR A 121 16.90 -9.97 4.32
C THR A 121 15.67 -10.68 3.76
N ALA A 122 15.54 -11.99 3.98
CA ALA A 122 14.35 -12.74 3.59
C ALA A 122 13.07 -12.19 4.23
N SER A 123 13.11 -11.83 5.52
CA SER A 123 11.99 -11.19 6.23
C SER A 123 11.60 -9.85 5.61
N THR A 124 12.60 -9.04 5.24
CA THR A 124 12.38 -7.75 4.57
C THR A 124 11.72 -7.93 3.21
N ILE A 125 12.22 -8.87 2.41
CA ILE A 125 11.67 -9.21 1.10
C ILE A 125 10.23 -9.73 1.25
N HIS A 126 9.99 -10.65 2.17
CA HIS A 126 8.67 -11.22 2.42
C HIS A 126 7.64 -10.15 2.82
N GLY A 127 8.01 -9.20 3.69
CA GLY A 127 7.14 -8.08 4.07
C GLY A 127 6.79 -7.17 2.89
N LYS A 128 7.78 -6.79 2.08
CA LYS A 128 7.56 -5.98 0.87
C LYS A 128 6.68 -6.70 -0.13
N LEU A 129 6.93 -7.99 -0.36
CA LEU A 129 6.14 -8.82 -1.26
C LEU A 129 4.70 -8.93 -0.78
N GLY A 130 4.48 -9.21 0.52
CA GLY A 130 3.14 -9.28 1.10
C GLY A 130 2.33 -8.01 0.90
N PHE A 131 2.98 -6.84 1.02
CA PHE A 131 2.35 -5.55 0.72
C PHE A 131 2.00 -5.42 -0.78
N ILE A 132 2.92 -5.72 -1.70
CA ILE A 132 2.65 -5.67 -3.16
C ILE A 132 1.44 -6.57 -3.51
N LEU A 133 1.44 -7.81 -3.01
CA LEU A 133 0.39 -8.78 -3.29
C LEU A 133 -0.95 -8.44 -2.63
N SER A 134 -0.98 -7.52 -1.66
CA SER A 134 -2.24 -7.04 -1.07
C SER A 134 -3.10 -6.25 -2.05
N ALA A 135 -2.47 -5.63 -3.05
CA ALA A 135 -3.11 -4.89 -4.13
C ALA A 135 -3.33 -5.74 -5.40
N ALA A 136 -3.04 -7.05 -5.33
CA ALA A 136 -3.23 -7.98 -6.42
C ALA A 136 -4.53 -8.76 -6.27
N TYR A 137 -5.19 -9.06 -7.40
CA TYR A 137 -6.36 -9.92 -7.40
C TYR A 137 -6.06 -11.28 -6.73
N GLY A 138 -6.92 -11.67 -5.78
CA GLY A 138 -6.79 -12.94 -5.04
C GLY A 138 -5.49 -13.10 -4.25
N ARG A 139 -4.66 -12.05 -4.12
CA ARG A 139 -3.29 -12.13 -3.59
C ARG A 139 -2.46 -13.19 -4.31
N VAL A 140 -2.61 -13.28 -5.64
CA VAL A 140 -1.87 -14.23 -6.48
C VAL A 140 -0.37 -14.15 -6.20
N GLY A 141 0.29 -15.30 -6.09
CA GLY A 141 1.70 -15.39 -5.73
C GLY A 141 1.99 -15.50 -4.23
N LYS A 142 0.99 -15.33 -3.34
CA LYS A 142 1.22 -15.47 -1.88
C LYS A 142 1.81 -16.84 -1.52
N ALA A 143 1.33 -17.91 -2.14
CA ALA A 143 1.84 -19.26 -1.90
C ALA A 143 3.29 -19.43 -2.40
N ALA A 144 3.64 -18.79 -3.52
CA ALA A 144 4.99 -18.84 -4.07
C ALA A 144 6.03 -18.17 -3.16
N ALA A 145 5.61 -17.33 -2.20
CA ALA A 145 6.50 -16.72 -1.19
C ALA A 145 6.92 -17.66 -0.06
N GLN A 146 6.41 -18.91 -0.01
CA GLN A 146 6.71 -19.88 1.05
C GLN A 146 8.22 -20.12 1.28
N PRO A 147 9.09 -20.17 0.25
CA PRO A 147 10.53 -20.34 0.45
C PRO A 147 11.17 -19.23 1.29
N LEU A 148 10.62 -18.01 1.27
CA LEU A 148 11.08 -16.93 2.16
C LEU A 148 10.69 -17.20 3.61
N VAL A 149 9.48 -17.71 3.86
CA VAL A 149 9.02 -18.09 5.21
C VAL A 149 9.90 -19.19 5.78
N GLN A 150 10.20 -20.21 4.97
CA GLN A 150 11.14 -21.26 5.32
C GLN A 150 12.53 -20.69 5.67
N ARG A 151 13.05 -19.77 4.84
CA ARG A 151 14.32 -19.08 5.10
C ARG A 151 14.33 -18.25 6.38
N MET A 152 13.21 -17.62 6.74
CA MET A 152 13.12 -16.76 7.92
C MET A 152 13.18 -17.55 9.23
N TRP A 153 12.55 -18.73 9.27
CA TRP A 153 12.21 -19.39 10.54
C TRP A 153 12.83 -20.77 10.73
N HIS A 154 13.24 -21.45 9.66
CA HIS A 154 13.53 -22.87 9.72
C HIS A 154 14.91 -23.25 9.14
N ASP A 155 15.39 -22.51 8.13
CA ASP A 155 16.70 -22.81 7.53
C ASP A 155 17.85 -22.47 8.49
N THR A 156 18.81 -23.40 8.60
CA THR A 156 20.07 -23.20 9.33
C THR A 156 21.23 -22.82 8.40
N GLU A 157 21.06 -23.01 7.09
CA GLU A 157 22.00 -22.61 6.05
C GLU A 157 21.40 -21.49 5.20
N TYR A 158 22.24 -20.53 4.80
CA TYR A 158 21.79 -19.34 4.08
C TYR A 158 22.17 -19.34 2.61
N SER A 159 22.60 -20.48 2.07
CA SER A 159 22.84 -20.65 0.63
C SER A 159 21.57 -20.38 -0.18
N PHE A 160 21.69 -19.97 -1.44
CA PHE A 160 20.52 -19.67 -2.26
C PHE A 160 19.95 -20.97 -2.87
N THR A 161 18.91 -21.51 -2.24
CA THR A 161 18.35 -22.83 -2.56
C THR A 161 17.63 -22.86 -3.90
N THR A 162 17.44 -24.06 -4.47
CA THR A 162 16.63 -24.26 -5.68
C THR A 162 15.19 -23.77 -5.52
N ALA A 163 14.59 -23.91 -4.33
CA ALA A 163 13.25 -23.39 -4.05
C ALA A 163 13.19 -21.86 -4.15
N LEU A 164 14.20 -21.15 -3.64
CA LEU A 164 14.31 -19.69 -3.79
C LEU A 164 14.53 -19.28 -5.25
N ARG A 165 15.21 -20.11 -6.05
CA ARG A 165 15.40 -19.88 -7.49
C ARG A 165 14.09 -19.97 -8.26
N HIS A 166 13.31 -21.05 -8.08
CA HIS A 166 12.01 -21.18 -8.73
C HIS A 166 11.04 -20.07 -8.29
N MET A 167 11.09 -19.67 -7.01
CA MET A 167 10.32 -18.53 -6.51
C MET A 167 10.71 -17.22 -7.23
N LEU A 168 12.00 -16.94 -7.38
CA LEU A 168 12.48 -15.76 -8.09
C LEU A 168 12.00 -15.78 -9.54
N GLU A 169 12.17 -16.88 -10.27
CA GLU A 169 11.72 -17.02 -11.66
C GLU A 169 10.20 -16.78 -11.78
N PHE A 170 9.42 -17.32 -10.86
CA PHE A 170 7.98 -17.08 -10.79
C PHE A 170 7.65 -15.60 -10.62
N PHE A 171 8.31 -14.90 -9.69
CA PHE A 171 8.06 -13.48 -9.47
C PHE A 171 8.62 -12.58 -10.57
N GLU A 172 9.67 -12.98 -11.28
CA GLU A 172 10.13 -12.28 -12.48
C GLU A 172 9.09 -12.32 -13.60
N ALA A 173 8.31 -13.40 -13.70
CA ALA A 173 7.22 -13.53 -14.66
C ALA A 173 5.89 -12.89 -14.18
N LEU A 174 5.58 -12.98 -12.89
CA LEU A 174 4.32 -12.46 -12.33
C LEU A 174 4.37 -10.94 -12.11
N LEU A 175 5.50 -10.41 -11.64
CA LEU A 175 5.63 -9.00 -11.29
C LEU A 175 5.81 -8.03 -12.49
N PRO A 176 5.60 -8.41 -13.74
CA PRO A 176 5.22 -7.41 -14.75
C PRO A 176 3.72 -7.40 -15.07
N GLU A 177 3.04 -8.52 -14.83
CA GLU A 177 1.67 -8.80 -15.25
C GLU A 177 0.71 -9.01 -14.06
N LEU A 178 1.06 -8.49 -12.88
CA LEU A 178 0.30 -8.67 -11.65
C LEU A 178 -1.09 -8.07 -11.83
N PRO A 179 -2.15 -8.89 -11.72
CA PRO A 179 -3.51 -8.43 -11.94
C PRO A 179 -3.93 -7.45 -10.86
N ALA A 180 -4.52 -6.34 -11.27
CA ALA A 180 -5.06 -5.32 -10.37
C ALA A 180 -6.17 -5.91 -9.49
N LEU A 181 -6.23 -5.50 -8.23
CA LEU A 181 -7.37 -5.80 -7.36
C LEU A 181 -8.57 -4.97 -7.83
N THR A 182 -9.62 -5.66 -8.26
CA THR A 182 -10.89 -5.05 -8.61
C THR A 182 -11.90 -5.38 -7.52
N ILE A 183 -12.54 -4.35 -6.96
CA ILE A 183 -13.59 -4.47 -5.94
C ILE A 183 -14.91 -4.13 -6.62
N GLU A 184 -15.78 -5.12 -6.66
CA GLU A 184 -17.14 -5.10 -7.20
C GLU A 184 -18.08 -5.72 -6.14
N PRO A 185 -19.35 -5.28 -6.05
CA PRO A 185 -20.32 -5.75 -5.06
C PRO A 185 -20.75 -7.21 -5.22
#